data_AF-A0A6G6WA70-F1
#
_entry.id   AF-A0A6G6WA70-F1
#
_cell.length_a   1.000
_cell.length_b   1.000
_cell.length_c   1.000
_cell.angle_alpha   90.00
_cell.angle_beta   90.00
_cell.angle_gamma   90.00
#
_symmetry.space_group_name_H-M   'P 1'
#
loop_
_entity.id
_entity.type
_entity.pdbx_description
1 polymer ?
#
loop_
_entity_poly.entity_id
_entity_poly.type
_entity_poly.pdbx_seq_one_letter_code
_entity_poly.pdbx_strand_id
1 'polypeptide(L)'
;MRYVVRLIALVLTAGGFTAVSLVTAGTVQAKDMDCGNFATQAAAQNYFLNHGGPNSDPDYLDADGDGIACESNPCPCSYSTGGGGGGGGTSTPAKKFHTIKLRVAKVSGNFKILGKVPTYRGKFQIQRRVPGGKFKFYTRTKSVNPGGKVKIQVKGSRNTCFRVSVPATNKYKLTTKEVGCIR
;
A
#
# COMPACT_ATOMS: atom_id res chain seq x y z
N MET A 1 2.56 92.10 -20.28
CA MET A 1 1.22 92.06 -19.65
C MET A 1 1.01 90.60 -19.19
N ARG A 2 1.41 90.20 -17.97
CA ARG A 2 0.68 90.25 -16.68
C ARG A 2 -0.75 89.64 -16.72
N TYR A 3 -0.81 88.39 -16.20
CA TYR A 3 -1.85 87.72 -15.40
C TYR A 3 -3.16 87.19 -16.02
N VAL A 4 -3.40 85.87 -15.89
CA VAL A 4 -4.51 85.23 -15.13
C VAL A 4 -4.09 83.75 -14.84
N VAL A 5 -3.54 83.35 -13.69
CA VAL A 5 -4.14 82.81 -12.44
C VAL A 5 -5.37 81.89 -12.57
N ARG A 6 -5.20 80.60 -12.16
CA ARG A 6 -6.12 79.70 -11.38
C ARG A 6 -5.67 78.22 -11.61
N LEU A 7 -4.83 77.59 -10.77
CA LEU A 7 -5.06 76.89 -9.49
C LEU A 7 -6.09 75.73 -9.50
N ILE A 8 -5.61 74.52 -9.09
CA ILE A 8 -6.30 73.36 -8.45
C ILE A 8 -6.94 72.35 -9.46
N ALA A 9 -6.80 71.01 -9.41
CA ALA A 9 -6.36 70.06 -8.37
C ALA A 9 -5.74 68.76 -8.93
N LEU A 10 -4.84 68.23 -8.10
CA LEU A 10 -4.30 66.88 -7.93
C LEU A 10 -5.39 65.77 -7.96
N VAL A 11 -5.15 64.61 -8.57
CA VAL A 11 -4.80 63.32 -7.91
C VAL A 11 -4.76 62.20 -8.98
N LEU A 12 -3.56 61.68 -9.26
CA LEU A 12 -3.35 60.41 -9.95
C LEU A 12 -3.68 59.27 -8.98
N THR A 13 -4.83 58.62 -9.14
CA THR A 13 -5.11 57.34 -8.45
C THR A 13 -4.77 56.19 -9.39
N ALA A 14 -3.52 55.74 -9.27
CA ALA A 14 -3.09 54.44 -9.78
C ALA A 14 -3.79 53.33 -8.98
N GLY A 15 -4.26 52.31 -9.68
CA GLY A 15 -5.08 51.24 -9.13
C GLY A 15 -4.36 50.30 -8.17
N GLY A 16 -5.17 49.44 -7.55
CA GLY A 16 -4.68 48.25 -6.85
C GLY A 16 -5.45 47.96 -5.58
N PHE A 17 -6.43 47.06 -5.67
CA PHE A 17 -7.09 46.38 -4.56
C PHE A 17 -6.09 45.92 -3.48
N THR A 18 -6.22 46.42 -2.24
CA THR A 18 -5.64 45.77 -1.05
C THR A 18 -6.76 45.40 -0.08
N ALA A 19 -7.48 44.33 -0.41
CA ALA A 19 -8.32 43.64 0.55
C ALA A 19 -7.41 42.88 1.53
N VAL A 20 -7.02 43.51 2.64
CA VAL A 20 -6.36 42.83 3.76
C VAL A 20 -7.41 41.95 4.43
N SER A 21 -7.51 40.70 3.98
CA SER A 21 -8.32 39.68 4.64
C SER A 21 -7.57 39.25 5.90
N LEU A 22 -8.09 39.65 7.06
CA LEU A 22 -7.72 39.11 8.36
C LEU A 22 -8.14 37.64 8.39
N VAL A 23 -7.20 36.74 8.10
CA VAL A 23 -7.37 35.31 8.34
C VAL A 23 -7.36 35.13 9.85
N THR A 24 -8.54 35.07 10.46
CA THR A 24 -8.70 34.49 11.79
C THR A 24 -8.38 33.01 11.66
N ALA A 25 -7.12 32.66 11.93
CA ALA A 25 -6.73 31.28 12.16
C ALA A 25 -7.58 30.80 13.35
N GLY A 26 -8.58 29.96 13.07
CA GLY A 26 -9.30 29.25 14.11
C GLY A 26 -8.29 28.47 14.92
N THR A 27 -8.06 28.91 16.16
CA THR A 27 -7.32 28.12 17.15
C THR A 27 -8.19 26.91 17.46
N VAL A 28 -7.91 25.78 16.80
CA VAL A 28 -8.38 24.48 17.26
C VAL A 28 -7.73 24.32 18.63
N GLN A 29 -8.50 24.57 19.67
CA GLN A 29 -8.09 24.35 21.05
C GLN A 29 -7.91 22.84 21.18
N ALA A 30 -6.67 22.37 21.00
CA ALA A 30 -6.32 20.98 21.23
C ALA A 30 -6.78 20.65 22.64
N LYS A 31 -7.74 19.74 22.74
CA LYS A 31 -8.24 19.29 24.03
C LYS A 31 -7.08 18.52 24.66
N ASP A 32 -6.57 19.03 25.77
CA ASP A 32 -5.59 18.34 26.61
C ASP A 32 -6.21 17.01 27.05
N MET A 33 -5.62 15.91 26.62
CA MET A 33 -6.09 14.55 26.95
C MET A 33 -5.06 13.90 27.87
N ASP A 34 -5.49 13.43 29.03
CA ASP A 34 -4.66 12.71 29.98
C ASP A 34 -5.03 11.23 30.04
N CYS A 35 -4.22 10.43 30.73
CA CYS A 35 -4.51 9.01 30.93
C CYS A 35 -5.85 8.75 31.65
N GLY A 36 -6.30 9.68 32.50
CA GLY A 36 -7.58 9.59 33.20
C GLY A 36 -8.80 9.71 32.28
N ASN A 37 -8.63 10.23 31.06
CA ASN A 37 -9.68 10.30 30.05
C ASN A 37 -9.96 8.96 29.36
N PHE A 38 -9.15 7.93 29.59
CA PHE A 38 -9.28 6.63 28.94
C PHE A 38 -9.63 5.54 29.94
N ALA A 39 -10.74 4.83 29.70
CA ALA A 39 -11.18 3.75 30.58
C ALA A 39 -10.25 2.53 30.60
N THR A 40 -9.38 2.38 29.58
CA THR A 40 -8.48 1.23 29.43
C THR A 40 -7.15 1.63 28.80
N GLN A 41 -6.08 0.88 29.07
CA GLN A 41 -4.76 1.12 28.48
C GLN A 41 -4.78 1.00 26.95
N ALA A 42 -5.49 0.02 26.38
CA ALA A 42 -5.61 -0.11 24.94
C ALA A 42 -6.32 1.08 24.26
N ALA A 43 -7.27 1.73 24.94
CA ALA A 43 -7.93 2.93 24.43
C ALA A 43 -6.97 4.13 24.37
N ALA A 44 -6.16 4.31 25.43
CA ALA A 44 -5.11 5.32 25.46
C ALA A 44 -4.02 5.04 24.40
N GLN A 45 -3.55 3.80 24.29
CA GLN A 45 -2.58 3.37 23.27
C GLN A 45 -3.06 3.70 21.85
N ASN A 46 -4.33 3.41 21.56
CA ASN A 46 -4.88 3.70 20.24
C ASN A 46 -4.99 5.21 19.98
N TYR A 47 -5.38 5.99 20.99
CA TYR A 47 -5.39 7.45 20.86
C TYR A 47 -3.97 7.98 20.61
N PHE A 48 -2.99 7.57 21.40
CA PHE A 48 -1.58 7.93 21.28
C PHE A 48 -1.04 7.68 19.87
N LEU A 49 -1.23 6.47 19.33
CA LEU A 49 -0.80 6.13 17.97
C LEU A 49 -1.50 6.96 16.88
N ASN A 50 -2.78 7.29 17.07
CA ASN A 50 -3.53 8.11 16.11
C ASN A 50 -3.11 9.58 16.12
N HIS A 51 -2.52 10.06 17.23
CA HIS A 51 -2.07 11.45 17.40
C HIS A 51 -0.58 11.65 17.13
N GLY A 52 0.09 10.62 16.60
CA GLY A 52 1.47 10.70 16.12
C GLY A 52 2.48 9.95 17.01
N GLY A 53 2.04 9.35 18.11
CA GLY A 53 2.87 8.49 18.95
C GLY A 53 3.47 7.33 18.15
N PRO A 54 4.75 6.98 18.36
CA PRO A 54 5.69 7.55 19.33
C PRO A 54 6.48 8.77 18.84
N ASN A 55 6.29 9.21 17.59
CA ASN A 55 7.08 10.31 17.02
C ASN A 55 6.66 11.69 17.54
N SER A 56 5.42 11.81 18.02
CA SER A 56 4.86 13.02 18.59
C SER A 56 3.86 12.63 19.65
N ASP A 57 4.08 13.09 20.88
CA ASP A 57 3.16 12.88 22.00
C ASP A 57 2.73 14.24 22.59
N PRO A 58 1.82 14.98 21.90
CA PRO A 58 1.40 16.30 22.33
C PRO A 58 0.66 16.29 23.67
N ASP A 59 0.05 15.15 23.99
CA ASP A 59 -0.80 14.91 25.15
C ASP A 59 -0.02 14.20 26.29
N TYR A 60 1.29 13.97 26.12
CA TYR A 60 2.19 13.35 27.11
C TYR A 60 1.65 12.04 27.71
N LEU A 61 1.02 11.20 26.88
CA LEU A 61 0.42 9.93 27.30
C LEU A 61 1.45 8.81 27.50
N ASP A 62 2.64 8.93 26.91
CA ASP A 62 3.78 8.03 26.99
C ASP A 62 4.96 8.77 27.66
N ALA A 63 4.90 8.86 28.99
CA ALA A 63 5.80 9.71 29.77
C ALA A 63 7.26 9.22 29.80
N ASP A 64 7.48 7.92 29.66
CA ASP A 64 8.81 7.30 29.60
C ASP A 64 9.32 7.10 28.17
N GLY A 65 8.46 7.27 27.17
CA GLY A 65 8.81 7.33 25.75
C GLY A 65 9.16 5.97 25.16
N ASP A 66 8.62 4.89 25.73
CA ASP A 66 8.87 3.52 25.29
C ASP A 66 7.94 3.09 24.13
N GLY A 67 6.99 3.97 23.77
CA GLY A 67 5.98 3.79 22.75
C GLY A 67 4.67 3.22 23.29
N ILE A 68 4.51 3.07 24.60
CA ILE A 68 3.33 2.51 25.27
C ILE A 68 2.69 3.57 26.18
N ALA A 69 1.55 4.10 25.75
CA ALA A 69 0.80 5.08 26.50
C ALA A 69 0.03 4.48 27.69
N CYS A 70 0.02 5.23 28.79
CA CYS A 70 -0.84 5.03 29.96
C CYS A 70 -0.86 3.60 30.52
N GLU A 71 0.30 2.98 30.68
CA GLU A 71 0.45 1.59 31.15
C GLU A 71 -0.26 1.26 32.48
N SER A 72 -0.48 2.28 33.31
CA SER A 72 -1.17 2.15 34.60
C SER A 72 -2.69 2.00 34.49
N ASN A 73 -3.29 2.22 33.31
CA ASN A 73 -4.73 2.09 33.12
C ASN A 73 -5.16 0.61 33.10
N PRO A 74 -6.43 0.30 33.46
CA PRO A 74 -6.93 -1.07 33.41
C PRO A 74 -6.82 -1.70 32.02
N CYS A 75 -6.50 -3.00 31.96
CA CYS A 75 -6.55 -3.74 30.70
C CYS A 75 -8.02 -3.89 30.21
N PRO A 76 -8.26 -4.11 28.90
CA PRO A 76 -7.36 -4.65 27.88
C PRO A 76 -6.15 -3.77 27.57
N CYS A 77 -5.00 -4.41 27.41
CA CYS A 77 -3.73 -3.77 27.14
C CYS A 77 -3.27 -3.99 25.69
N SER A 78 -2.54 -3.05 25.11
CA SER A 78 -2.03 -3.02 23.74
C SER A 78 -0.59 -2.53 23.75
N TYR A 79 0.33 -3.35 23.25
CA TYR A 79 1.78 -3.06 23.24
C TYR A 79 2.29 -2.62 21.86
N SER A 80 1.45 -1.96 21.07
CA SER A 80 1.81 -1.54 19.70
C SER A 80 2.56 -0.21 19.73
N THR A 81 3.87 -0.21 19.46
CA THR A 81 4.76 0.94 19.64
C THR A 81 4.94 1.85 18.41
N GLY A 82 4.14 1.70 17.35
CA GLY A 82 4.06 2.70 16.26
C GLY A 82 5.36 3.09 15.53
N GLY A 83 6.42 2.27 15.58
CA GLY A 83 7.73 2.61 15.04
C GLY A 83 7.86 2.55 13.50
N GLY A 84 7.74 3.70 12.84
CA GLY A 84 8.58 4.12 11.70
C GLY A 84 8.24 3.62 10.29
N GLY A 85 7.67 4.51 9.46
CA GLY A 85 7.78 4.46 8.00
C GLY A 85 6.48 4.75 7.26
N GLY A 86 6.31 6.00 6.82
CA GLY A 86 5.12 6.50 6.14
C GLY A 86 4.59 5.61 5.01
N GLY A 87 3.28 5.41 5.05
CA GLY A 87 2.52 4.74 4.01
C GLY A 87 1.16 4.38 4.55
N GLY A 88 0.20 5.28 4.40
CA GLY A 88 -1.21 5.07 4.75
C GLY A 88 -1.67 3.70 4.30
N GLY A 89 -1.80 2.80 5.27
CA GLY A 89 -2.20 1.43 5.08
C GLY A 89 -3.31 1.16 6.08
N THR A 90 -4.54 1.40 5.64
CA THR A 90 -5.70 0.69 6.18
C THR A 90 -5.28 -0.74 6.47
N SER A 91 -5.60 -1.24 7.67
CA SER A 91 -5.39 -2.61 8.14
C SER A 91 -6.08 -3.60 7.20
N THR A 92 -5.48 -3.77 6.03
CA THR A 92 -5.93 -4.64 4.98
C THR A 92 -5.49 -6.02 5.42
N PRO A 93 -6.41 -6.97 5.59
CA PRO A 93 -6.06 -8.34 5.95
C PRO A 93 -4.88 -8.82 5.09
N ALA A 94 -3.88 -9.42 5.74
CA ALA A 94 -2.66 -9.86 5.08
C ALA A 94 -3.01 -10.68 3.82
N LYS A 95 -2.62 -10.15 2.64
CA LYS A 95 -2.97 -10.76 1.35
C LYS A 95 -2.46 -12.21 1.30
N LYS A 96 -3.28 -13.13 0.81
CA LYS A 96 -2.96 -14.57 0.73
C LYS A 96 -2.13 -14.89 -0.52
N PHE A 97 -1.44 -16.02 -0.59
CA PHE A 97 -0.82 -16.46 -1.85
C PHE A 97 -1.86 -17.05 -2.81
N HIS A 98 -1.64 -16.91 -4.11
CA HIS A 98 -2.49 -17.54 -5.12
C HIS A 98 -2.34 -19.06 -5.07
N THR A 99 -3.47 -19.75 -5.17
CA THR A 99 -3.48 -21.20 -5.34
C THR A 99 -3.19 -21.54 -6.81
N ILE A 100 -2.04 -22.18 -7.06
CA ILE A 100 -1.60 -22.60 -8.39
C ILE A 100 -1.59 -24.13 -8.46
N LYS A 101 -2.55 -24.69 -9.21
CA LYS A 101 -2.70 -26.13 -9.47
C LYS A 101 -2.37 -26.42 -10.93
N LEU A 102 -1.13 -26.12 -11.33
CA LEU A 102 -0.60 -26.36 -12.68
C LEU A 102 0.49 -27.42 -12.64
N ARG A 103 0.60 -28.22 -13.70
CA ARG A 103 1.67 -29.21 -13.88
C ARG A 103 2.12 -29.32 -15.33
N VAL A 104 3.36 -29.72 -15.56
CA VAL A 104 3.85 -30.15 -16.87
C VAL A 104 3.43 -31.61 -17.13
N ALA A 105 2.92 -31.90 -18.32
CA ALA A 105 2.54 -33.25 -18.76
C ALA A 105 2.81 -33.45 -20.25
N LYS A 106 3.14 -34.68 -20.67
CA LYS A 106 3.20 -35.06 -22.09
C LYS A 106 1.81 -35.49 -22.55
N VAL A 107 1.28 -34.85 -23.59
CA VAL A 107 -0.05 -35.13 -24.17
C VAL A 107 0.06 -35.16 -25.68
N SER A 108 -0.27 -36.31 -26.28
CA SER A 108 -0.22 -36.52 -27.74
C SER A 108 1.14 -36.09 -28.33
N GLY A 109 2.23 -36.64 -27.77
CA GLY A 109 3.60 -36.34 -28.18
C GLY A 109 4.18 -34.99 -27.71
N ASN A 110 3.34 -34.04 -27.30
CA ASN A 110 3.75 -32.68 -26.97
C ASN A 110 3.73 -32.40 -25.45
N PHE A 111 4.72 -31.69 -24.94
CA PHE A 111 4.69 -31.21 -23.55
C PHE A 111 3.73 -30.04 -23.40
N LYS A 112 2.88 -30.08 -22.38
CA LYS A 112 1.89 -29.04 -22.08
C LYS A 112 1.91 -28.70 -20.59
N ILE A 113 1.72 -27.43 -20.27
CA ILE A 113 1.35 -26.98 -18.92
C ILE A 113 -0.17 -27.03 -18.83
N LEU A 114 -0.67 -27.82 -17.88
CA LEU A 114 -2.09 -28.11 -17.69
C LEU A 114 -2.51 -27.82 -16.25
N GLY A 115 -3.75 -27.36 -16.07
CA GLY A 115 -4.39 -27.27 -14.76
C GLY A 115 -5.19 -25.99 -14.57
N LYS A 116 -5.21 -25.45 -13.34
CA LYS A 116 -6.01 -24.28 -12.98
C LYS A 116 -5.29 -23.36 -12.00
N VAL A 117 -5.64 -22.07 -12.02
CA VAL A 117 -5.29 -21.09 -10.99
C VAL A 117 -6.59 -20.52 -10.42
N PRO A 118 -7.27 -21.24 -9.50
CA PRO A 118 -8.63 -20.91 -9.04
C PRO A 118 -8.75 -19.53 -8.37
N THR A 119 -7.63 -18.98 -7.88
CA THR A 119 -7.62 -17.68 -7.19
C THR A 119 -7.32 -16.50 -8.12
N TYR A 120 -7.23 -16.72 -9.44
CA TYR A 120 -6.79 -15.67 -10.37
C TYR A 120 -7.53 -15.71 -11.72
N ARG A 121 -7.94 -14.53 -12.17
CA ARG A 121 -8.47 -14.26 -13.51
C ARG A 121 -7.60 -13.21 -14.18
N GLY A 122 -7.13 -13.48 -15.39
CA GLY A 122 -6.29 -12.54 -16.13
C GLY A 122 -5.04 -13.17 -16.73
N LYS A 123 -4.12 -12.35 -17.20
CA LYS A 123 -2.87 -12.80 -17.82
C LYS A 123 -1.79 -12.99 -16.75
N PHE A 124 -1.10 -14.12 -16.78
CA PHE A 124 0.06 -14.40 -15.92
C PHE A 124 1.24 -14.90 -16.74
N GLN A 125 2.43 -14.83 -16.16
CA GLN A 125 3.68 -15.14 -16.87
C GLN A 125 4.07 -16.60 -16.64
N ILE A 126 4.69 -17.19 -17.67
CA ILE A 126 5.39 -18.46 -17.61
C ILE A 126 6.85 -18.17 -17.88
N GLN A 127 7.71 -18.71 -17.02
CA GLN A 127 9.14 -18.62 -17.13
C GLN A 127 9.70 -20.02 -17.36
N ARG A 128 10.74 -20.11 -18.18
CA ARG A 128 11.41 -21.35 -18.55
C ARG A 128 12.87 -21.29 -18.10
N ARG A 129 13.36 -22.38 -17.53
CA ARG A 129 14.77 -22.63 -17.22
C ARG A 129 15.25 -23.79 -18.07
N VAL A 130 16.18 -23.53 -18.99
CA VAL A 130 16.90 -24.58 -19.73
C VAL A 130 17.96 -25.23 -18.82
N PRO A 131 18.45 -26.45 -19.12
CA PRO A 131 19.50 -27.10 -18.33
C PRO A 131 20.72 -26.20 -18.15
N GLY A 132 21.23 -26.08 -16.91
CA GLY A 132 22.35 -25.20 -16.55
C GLY A 132 22.02 -23.69 -16.56
N GLY A 133 20.82 -23.29 -16.94
CA GLY A 133 20.41 -21.89 -17.05
C GLY A 133 19.64 -21.35 -15.84
N LYS A 134 19.26 -20.07 -15.92
CA LYS A 134 18.34 -19.40 -15.00
C LYS A 134 16.93 -19.35 -15.58
N PHE A 135 15.91 -19.15 -14.74
CA PHE A 135 14.55 -18.92 -15.21
C PHE A 135 14.46 -17.58 -15.96
N LYS A 136 14.04 -17.62 -17.22
CA LYS A 136 13.77 -16.45 -18.06
C LYS A 136 12.31 -16.42 -18.48
N PHE A 137 11.79 -15.25 -18.82
CA PHE A 137 10.46 -15.13 -19.42
C PHE A 137 10.33 -16.03 -20.65
N TYR A 138 9.22 -16.76 -20.75
CA TYR A 138 8.93 -17.65 -21.88
C TYR A 138 7.69 -17.21 -22.63
N THR A 139 6.57 -17.07 -21.94
CA THR A 139 5.32 -16.61 -22.55
C THR A 139 4.35 -16.08 -21.49
N ARG A 140 3.23 -15.50 -21.92
CA ARG A 140 2.09 -15.18 -21.07
C ARG A 140 0.91 -16.06 -21.45
N THR A 141 0.05 -16.30 -20.47
CA THR A 141 -1.20 -17.01 -20.70
C THR A 141 -2.31 -16.43 -19.86
N LYS A 142 -3.55 -16.79 -20.17
CA LYS A 142 -4.74 -16.33 -19.48
C LYS A 142 -5.28 -17.44 -18.58
N SER A 143 -5.49 -17.12 -17.30
CA SER A 143 -6.36 -17.90 -16.41
C SER A 143 -7.79 -17.36 -16.50
N VAL A 144 -8.75 -18.26 -16.61
CA VAL A 144 -10.17 -17.93 -16.50
C VAL A 144 -10.69 -18.61 -15.23
N ASN A 145 -11.09 -17.83 -14.23
CA ASN A 145 -11.69 -18.30 -12.98
C ASN A 145 -13.23 -18.29 -13.13
N PRO A 146 -14.00 -19.28 -12.64
CA PRO A 146 -13.62 -20.54 -11.97
C PRO A 146 -13.51 -21.78 -12.86
N GLY A 147 -14.00 -21.71 -14.10
CA GLY A 147 -14.09 -22.87 -15.00
C GLY A 147 -12.86 -23.13 -15.87
N GLY A 148 -12.01 -22.13 -16.09
CA GLY A 148 -10.95 -22.17 -17.11
C GLY A 148 -9.81 -23.09 -16.77
N LYS A 149 -9.54 -24.03 -17.69
CA LYS A 149 -8.31 -24.83 -17.68
C LYS A 149 -7.23 -24.09 -18.46
N VAL A 150 -6.08 -23.89 -17.84
CA VAL A 150 -4.87 -23.46 -18.55
C VAL A 150 -4.34 -24.68 -19.29
N LYS A 151 -4.17 -24.57 -20.61
CA LYS A 151 -3.61 -25.62 -21.46
C LYS A 151 -2.74 -24.97 -22.53
N ILE A 152 -1.43 -25.09 -22.38
CA ILE A 152 -0.46 -24.43 -23.26
C ILE A 152 0.62 -25.42 -23.60
N GLN A 153 0.93 -25.53 -24.88
CA GLN A 153 2.07 -26.29 -25.33
C GLN A 153 3.37 -25.56 -25.00
N VAL A 154 4.33 -26.31 -24.45
CA VAL A 154 5.66 -25.81 -24.09
C VAL A 154 6.73 -26.61 -24.81
N LYS A 155 7.81 -25.94 -25.18
CA LYS A 155 8.97 -26.55 -25.86
C LYS A 155 10.20 -26.47 -24.96
N GLY A 156 10.98 -27.55 -24.93
CA GLY A 156 12.24 -27.65 -24.22
C GLY A 156 12.86 -29.04 -24.35
N SER A 157 14.17 -29.13 -24.08
CA SER A 157 14.90 -30.38 -23.93
C SER A 157 14.66 -31.02 -22.56
N ARG A 158 15.15 -32.25 -22.36
CA ARG A 158 15.17 -32.92 -21.05
C ARG A 158 15.79 -32.01 -19.98
N ASN A 159 15.22 -32.01 -18.78
CA ASN A 159 15.57 -31.11 -17.65
C ASN A 159 15.22 -29.63 -17.85
N THR A 160 14.47 -29.27 -18.90
CA THR A 160 13.88 -27.92 -19.00
C THR A 160 12.73 -27.79 -17.99
N CYS A 161 12.82 -26.81 -17.09
CA CYS A 161 11.84 -26.56 -16.04
C CYS A 161 11.00 -25.31 -16.31
N PHE A 162 9.77 -25.32 -15.80
CA PHE A 162 8.81 -24.24 -15.97
C PHE A 162 8.29 -23.77 -14.62
N ARG A 163 8.23 -22.46 -14.44
CA ARG A 163 7.53 -21.83 -13.31
C ARG A 163 6.56 -20.79 -13.82
N VAL A 164 5.55 -20.50 -13.03
CA VAL A 164 4.56 -19.47 -13.34
C VAL A 164 4.66 -18.35 -12.34
N SER A 165 4.39 -17.12 -12.78
CA SER A 165 4.31 -15.94 -11.92
C SER A 165 2.94 -15.30 -12.12
N VAL A 166 2.11 -15.41 -11.08
CA VAL A 166 0.75 -14.88 -11.03
C VAL A 166 0.79 -13.54 -10.30
N PRO A 167 0.40 -12.43 -10.97
CA PRO A 167 0.55 -11.08 -10.43
C PRO A 167 -0.32 -10.86 -9.19
N ALA A 168 0.10 -9.92 -8.34
CA ALA A 168 -0.65 -9.54 -7.15
C ALA A 168 -2.05 -8.97 -7.51
N THR A 169 -2.97 -9.10 -6.57
CA THR A 169 -4.32 -8.53 -6.62
C THR A 169 -4.64 -7.86 -5.27
N ASN A 170 -5.85 -7.33 -5.12
CA ASN A 170 -6.29 -6.77 -3.83
C ASN A 170 -6.36 -7.82 -2.72
N LYS A 171 -6.68 -9.09 -3.06
CA LYS A 171 -6.82 -10.19 -2.09
C LYS A 171 -5.58 -11.09 -1.97
N TYR A 172 -4.74 -11.12 -3.00
CA TYR A 172 -3.65 -12.07 -3.12
C TYR A 172 -2.30 -11.43 -3.46
N LYS A 173 -1.21 -11.97 -2.91
CA LYS A 173 0.17 -11.57 -3.19
C LYS A 173 0.65 -12.13 -4.52
N LEU A 174 1.64 -11.47 -5.12
CA LEU A 174 2.42 -12.01 -6.24
C LEU A 174 2.91 -13.41 -5.85
N THR A 175 2.57 -14.41 -6.66
CA THR A 175 2.89 -15.80 -6.35
C THR A 175 3.64 -16.41 -7.51
N THR A 176 4.88 -16.82 -7.25
CA THR A 176 5.72 -17.54 -8.23
C THR A 176 5.85 -18.99 -7.77
N LYS A 177 5.57 -19.95 -8.66
CA LYS A 177 5.61 -21.38 -8.34
C LYS A 177 6.15 -22.20 -9.51
N GLU A 178 7.09 -23.09 -9.23
CA GLU A 178 7.56 -24.08 -10.20
C GLU A 178 6.46 -25.14 -10.45
N VAL A 179 6.13 -25.38 -11.72
CA VAL A 179 5.04 -26.27 -12.15
C VAL A 179 5.55 -27.60 -12.71
N GLY A 180 6.88 -27.74 -12.84
CA GLY A 180 7.53 -29.00 -13.19
C GLY A 180 8.52 -28.87 -14.34
N CYS A 181 9.20 -29.98 -14.63
CA CYS A 181 10.21 -30.08 -15.66
C CYS A 181 9.86 -31.15 -16.69
N ILE A 182 10.41 -30.99 -17.89
CA ILE A 182 10.39 -32.02 -18.93
C ILE A 182 11.36 -33.12 -18.53
N ARG A 183 10.83 -34.35 -18.46
CA ARG A 183 11.59 -35.58 -18.20
C ARG A 183 11.56 -36.46 -19.45
#